data_AF-A0A2D4KC50-F1
#
_entry.id   AF-A0A2D4KC50-F1
#
_cell.length_a   1.000
_cell.length_b   1.000
_cell.length_c   1.000
_cell.angle_alpha   90.00
_cell.angle_beta   90.00
_cell.angle_gamma   90.00
#
_symmetry.space_group_name_H-M   'P 1'
#
loop_
_entity.id
_entity.type
_entity.pdbx_description
1 polymer ?
#
loop_
_entity_poly.entity_id
_entity_poly.type
_entity_poly.pdbx_seq_one_letter_code
_entity_poly.pdbx_strand_id
1 'polypeptide(L)'
;GITEQDLGEEDPTAGAMSDDEELMPNQPVFTGLFKTELFRSLLFKAKNTACLQPTASHPAPGPPEQAEDLIFSQPISEVEEVPVPKMFFDLLGKQWGSAVASVNPSNTERRLYNVVQDYATSLNTPMVDDPVTALVSQTQVTTEPEEALRPEDKRIEQVLKKSHQADAWAIKTSTSASFFVRASLRWLRHLKELIPNSNVRAHQDLAKVMAAT
;
A
#
# COMPACT_ATOMS: atom_id res chain seq x y z
N GLY A 1 49.75 55.26 -30.18
CA GLY A 1 49.07 54.01 -30.48
C GLY A 1 47.72 54.05 -29.80
N ILE A 2 46.65 53.98 -30.61
CA ILE A 2 45.27 53.53 -30.31
C ILE A 2 44.58 54.24 -29.11
N THR A 3 43.84 55.34 -29.32
CA THR A 3 42.34 55.49 -29.47
C THR A 3 41.56 54.99 -28.24
N GLU A 4 41.09 55.81 -27.30
CA GLU A 4 39.92 56.73 -27.23
C GLU A 4 38.50 56.10 -27.33
N GLN A 5 37.64 56.52 -26.38
CA GLN A 5 36.15 56.54 -26.34
C GLN A 5 35.48 55.19 -26.03
N ASP A 6 34.34 55.07 -25.32
CA ASP A 6 33.26 56.00 -24.98
C ASP A 6 32.38 55.43 -23.84
N LEU A 7 31.52 56.31 -23.31
CA LEU A 7 30.44 56.20 -22.31
C LEU A 7 29.55 54.93 -22.27
N GLY A 8 28.93 54.70 -21.10
CA GLY A 8 27.69 53.94 -20.97
C GLY A 8 27.24 53.68 -19.52
N GLU A 9 26.24 54.44 -19.05
CA GLU A 9 25.40 54.17 -17.87
C GLU A 9 24.64 52.84 -17.97
N GLU A 10 24.42 52.14 -16.85
CA GLU A 10 23.09 51.75 -16.32
C GLU A 10 23.22 50.79 -15.12
N ASP A 11 22.58 51.15 -14.01
CA ASP A 11 22.15 50.27 -12.92
C ASP A 11 20.76 49.66 -13.29
N PRO A 12 20.04 49.03 -12.36
CA PRO A 12 19.96 47.61 -12.00
C PRO A 12 18.81 46.88 -12.71
N THR A 13 18.87 45.56 -12.89
CA THR A 13 17.66 44.69 -12.90
C THR A 13 18.09 43.21 -12.98
N ALA A 14 17.75 42.41 -11.97
CA ALA A 14 16.60 41.51 -12.00
C ALA A 14 16.72 40.38 -13.06
N GLY A 15 16.93 39.17 -12.54
CA GLY A 15 16.57 37.91 -13.21
C GLY A 15 16.21 36.94 -12.10
N ALA A 16 15.11 37.19 -11.39
CA ALA A 16 13.80 36.64 -11.73
C ALA A 16 13.81 35.11 -11.59
N MET A 17 13.14 34.64 -10.55
CA MET A 17 12.68 33.26 -10.42
C MET A 17 11.83 32.93 -11.65
N SER A 18 12.26 31.99 -12.49
CA SER A 18 11.52 31.44 -13.65
C SER A 18 12.33 30.24 -14.16
N ASP A 19 11.82 29.05 -14.47
CA ASP A 19 10.48 28.66 -14.91
C ASP A 19 10.03 27.37 -14.20
N ASP A 20 8.86 27.42 -13.57
CA ASP A 20 8.01 26.26 -13.31
C ASP A 20 6.92 26.28 -14.39
N GLU A 21 7.33 26.27 -15.66
CA GLU A 21 6.45 26.41 -16.83
C GLU A 21 6.42 25.09 -17.63
N GLU A 22 6.00 23.99 -17.01
CA GLU A 22 5.36 22.90 -17.77
C GLU A 22 4.50 21.93 -16.95
N LEU A 23 3.96 22.35 -15.80
CA LEU A 23 2.95 21.57 -15.09
C LEU A 23 1.58 22.22 -15.29
N MET A 24 0.75 21.56 -16.10
CA MET A 24 -0.61 21.97 -16.41
C MET A 24 -1.39 22.38 -15.14
N PRO A 25 -2.25 23.41 -15.21
CA PRO A 25 -2.91 23.95 -14.02
C PRO A 25 -3.76 22.89 -13.33
N ASN A 26 -3.46 22.67 -12.03
CA ASN A 26 -4.16 21.73 -11.17
C ASN A 26 -5.65 22.12 -10.99
N GLN A 27 -6.55 21.15 -11.13
CA GLN A 27 -7.95 21.22 -10.70
C GLN A 27 -8.18 20.27 -9.51
N PRO A 28 -9.20 20.53 -8.67
CA PRO A 28 -9.11 21.36 -7.47
C PRO A 28 -8.31 20.73 -6.31
N VAL A 29 -7.86 21.63 -5.43
CA VAL A 29 -7.03 21.41 -4.25
C VAL A 29 -7.69 20.46 -3.24
N PHE A 30 -7.09 19.29 -3.05
CA PHE A 30 -7.37 18.42 -1.91
C PHE A 30 -7.03 19.16 -0.61
N THR A 31 -8.03 19.48 0.21
CA THR A 31 -7.88 20.17 1.51
C THR A 31 -7.41 19.23 2.63
N GLY A 32 -6.43 18.38 2.34
CA GLY A 32 -5.74 17.58 3.36
C GLY A 32 -4.44 18.25 3.82
N LEU A 33 -3.93 17.82 4.98
CA LEU A 33 -2.57 18.14 5.47
C LEU A 33 -1.44 17.74 4.49
N PHE A 34 -1.81 17.05 3.40
CA PHE A 34 -0.92 16.56 2.37
C PHE A 34 -0.57 17.65 1.36
N LYS A 35 0.64 18.19 1.46
CA LYS A 35 1.19 19.12 0.47
C LYS A 35 1.75 18.35 -0.72
N THR A 36 0.90 18.09 -1.71
CA THR A 36 1.25 17.34 -2.94
C THR A 36 2.55 17.82 -3.59
N GLU A 37 2.83 19.12 -3.57
CA GLU A 37 4.03 19.70 -4.20
C GLU A 37 5.34 19.32 -3.47
N LEU A 38 5.32 19.22 -2.14
CA LEU A 38 6.47 18.76 -1.38
C LEU A 38 6.73 17.27 -1.62
N PHE A 39 5.65 16.49 -1.74
CA PHE A 39 5.76 15.05 -2.01
C PHE A 39 6.28 14.78 -3.44
N ARG A 40 5.85 15.56 -4.43
CA ARG A 40 6.38 15.47 -5.81
C ARG A 40 7.87 15.82 -5.87
N SER A 41 8.29 16.91 -5.24
CA SER A 41 9.72 17.26 -5.16
C SER A 41 10.54 16.21 -4.43
N LEU A 42 10.00 15.62 -3.36
CA LEU A 42 10.65 14.55 -2.61
C LEU A 42 10.77 13.26 -3.42
N LEU A 43 9.71 12.88 -4.14
CA LEU A 43 9.71 11.73 -5.07
C LEU A 43 10.69 11.94 -6.23
N PHE A 44 10.72 13.14 -6.81
CA PHE A 44 11.65 13.49 -7.88
C PHE A 44 13.10 13.41 -7.40
N LYS A 45 13.40 13.96 -6.21
CA LYS A 45 14.69 13.82 -5.57
C LYS A 45 15.02 12.36 -5.27
N ALA A 46 14.10 11.60 -4.66
CA ALA A 46 14.30 10.20 -4.34
C ALA A 46 14.62 9.38 -5.60
N LYS A 47 13.88 9.60 -6.70
CA LYS A 47 14.13 8.96 -8.01
C LYS A 47 15.54 9.24 -8.53
N ASN A 48 15.99 10.48 -8.44
CA ASN A 48 17.30 10.89 -8.93
C ASN A 48 18.44 10.43 -8.00
N THR A 49 18.19 10.33 -6.69
CA THR A 49 19.20 9.91 -5.71
C THR A 49 19.33 8.39 -5.62
N ALA A 50 18.26 7.65 -5.91
CA ALA A 50 18.22 6.19 -5.89
C ALA A 50 18.84 5.52 -7.15
N CYS A 51 19.43 6.30 -8.07
CA CYS A 51 20.03 5.81 -9.32
C CYS A 51 19.13 4.81 -10.08
N LEU A 52 17.80 5.03 -10.09
CA LEU A 52 16.84 4.20 -10.84
C LEU A 52 16.89 4.43 -12.37
N GLN A 53 18.01 4.97 -12.87
CA GLN A 53 18.30 4.96 -14.30
C GLN A 53 18.69 3.52 -14.67
N PRO A 54 18.11 2.92 -15.71
CA PRO A 54 18.58 1.65 -16.22
C PRO A 54 19.95 1.87 -16.88
N THR A 55 21.02 1.76 -16.10
CA THR A 55 22.38 1.72 -16.63
C THR A 55 22.64 0.32 -17.17
N ALA A 56 22.75 0.25 -18.50
CA ALA A 56 23.25 -0.93 -19.19
C ALA A 56 24.71 -1.22 -18.80
N SER A 57 25.06 -2.53 -18.76
CA SER A 57 26.40 -3.15 -18.59
C SER A 57 27.01 -3.08 -17.17
N HIS A 58 27.54 -4.14 -16.52
CA HIS A 58 28.14 -5.42 -16.91
C HIS A 58 28.11 -6.37 -15.67
N PRO A 59 28.08 -7.72 -15.77
CA PRO A 59 27.94 -8.60 -14.61
C PRO A 59 29.28 -9.00 -13.98
N ALA A 60 29.35 -9.00 -12.65
CA ALA A 60 30.36 -9.71 -11.86
C ALA A 60 29.67 -10.80 -11.01
N PRO A 61 30.24 -12.01 -10.88
CA PRO A 61 29.54 -13.15 -10.30
C PRO A 61 29.66 -13.19 -8.77
N GLY A 62 28.57 -12.86 -8.08
CA GLY A 62 28.33 -13.21 -6.67
C GLY A 62 27.12 -14.15 -6.56
N PRO A 63 26.94 -14.88 -5.45
CA PRO A 63 25.92 -15.93 -5.31
C PRO A 63 24.50 -15.40 -5.57
N PRO A 64 23.63 -16.14 -6.29
CA PRO A 64 22.31 -15.67 -6.68
C PRO A 64 21.29 -15.92 -5.57
N GLU A 65 21.37 -15.18 -4.46
CA GLU A 65 20.31 -15.18 -3.42
C GLU A 65 19.65 -13.81 -3.21
N GLN A 66 20.13 -12.74 -3.86
CA GLN A 66 19.61 -11.37 -3.64
C GLN A 66 18.78 -10.80 -4.81
N ALA A 67 18.63 -11.53 -5.91
CA ALA A 67 17.88 -11.05 -7.07
C ALA A 67 16.35 -11.19 -6.91
N GLU A 68 15.90 -12.07 -6.02
CA GLU A 68 14.49 -12.44 -5.91
C GLU A 68 13.62 -11.46 -5.10
N ASP A 69 14.23 -10.66 -4.20
CA ASP A 69 13.54 -9.58 -3.48
C ASP A 69 13.45 -8.26 -4.29
N LEU A 70 14.26 -8.12 -5.34
CA LEU A 70 14.30 -6.91 -6.17
C LEU A 70 13.08 -6.77 -7.10
N ILE A 71 12.33 -7.85 -7.33
CA ILE A 71 11.10 -7.84 -8.14
C ILE A 71 10.03 -6.94 -7.50
N PHE A 72 10.03 -6.82 -6.17
CA PHE A 72 9.12 -5.94 -5.43
C PHE A 72 9.56 -4.47 -5.40
N SER A 73 10.78 -4.18 -5.89
CA SER A 73 11.33 -2.82 -5.97
C SER A 73 11.14 -2.19 -7.35
N GLN A 74 10.65 -2.96 -8.34
CA GLN A 74 10.32 -2.40 -9.65
C GLN A 74 9.00 -1.62 -9.57
N PRO A 75 8.98 -0.34 -9.99
CA PRO A 75 7.73 0.40 -10.10
C PRO A 75 6.89 -0.21 -11.22
N ILE A 76 5.77 -0.84 -10.85
CA ILE A 76 4.76 -1.34 -11.79
C ILE A 76 4.05 -0.12 -12.39
N SER A 77 4.17 0.06 -13.70
CA SER A 77 3.47 1.11 -14.45
C SER A 77 2.82 0.52 -15.70
N GLU A 78 1.70 -0.18 -15.49
CA GLU A 78 0.54 -0.16 -16.38
C GLU A 78 -0.65 -0.67 -15.55
N VAL A 79 -1.69 0.16 -15.38
CA VAL A 79 -2.88 -0.23 -14.60
C VAL A 79 -3.81 -1.00 -15.54
N GLU A 80 -3.59 -2.31 -15.64
CA GLU A 80 -4.57 -3.22 -16.23
C GLU A 80 -5.65 -3.53 -15.19
N GLU A 81 -6.93 -3.33 -15.53
CA GLU A 81 -8.04 -3.64 -14.64
C GLU A 81 -8.15 -5.16 -14.44
N VAL A 82 -8.08 -5.61 -13.18
CA VAL A 82 -8.21 -7.02 -12.85
C VAL A 82 -9.65 -7.48 -13.13
N PRO A 83 -9.87 -8.47 -14.01
CA PRO A 83 -11.22 -8.95 -14.29
C PRO A 83 -11.82 -9.61 -13.05
N VAL A 84 -13.01 -9.17 -12.65
CA VAL A 84 -13.74 -9.71 -11.49
C VAL A 84 -14.84 -10.68 -11.95
N PRO A 85 -14.78 -11.97 -11.57
CA PRO A 85 -15.83 -12.93 -11.90
C PRO A 85 -17.23 -12.49 -11.41
N LYS A 86 -18.26 -12.67 -12.25
CA LYS A 86 -19.63 -12.18 -11.97
C LYS A 86 -20.20 -12.63 -10.62
N MET A 87 -19.86 -13.85 -10.19
CA MET A 87 -20.26 -14.42 -8.90
C MET A 87 -19.87 -13.56 -7.69
N PHE A 88 -18.82 -12.72 -7.79
CA PHE A 88 -18.43 -11.83 -6.71
C PHE A 88 -19.43 -10.68 -6.51
N PHE A 89 -20.05 -10.18 -7.58
CA PHE A 89 -21.10 -9.16 -7.47
C PHE A 89 -22.34 -9.73 -6.76
N ASP A 90 -22.69 -11.00 -7.03
CA ASP A 90 -23.79 -11.67 -6.33
C ASP A 90 -23.49 -11.85 -4.83
N LEU A 91 -22.26 -12.24 -4.50
CA LEU A 91 -21.81 -12.35 -3.11
C LEU A 91 -21.86 -11.00 -2.40
N LEU A 92 -21.41 -9.96 -3.07
CA LEU A 92 -21.37 -8.60 -2.54
C LEU A 92 -22.78 -8.04 -2.30
N GLY A 93 -23.72 -8.29 -3.22
CA GLY A 93 -25.13 -7.98 -3.04
C GLY A 93 -25.75 -8.69 -1.83
N LYS A 94 -25.44 -9.98 -1.63
CA LYS A 94 -25.87 -10.74 -0.44
C LYS A 94 -25.30 -10.15 0.85
N GLN A 95 -24.03 -9.75 0.84
CA GLN A 95 -23.37 -9.20 2.01
C GLN A 95 -23.93 -7.81 2.39
N TRP A 96 -24.17 -6.94 1.42
CA TRP A 96 -24.80 -5.64 1.67
C TRP A 96 -26.27 -5.76 2.09
N GLY A 97 -27.00 -6.74 1.55
CA GLY A 97 -28.38 -7.04 1.99
C GLY A 97 -28.48 -7.55 3.43
N SER A 98 -27.37 -8.02 4.02
CA SER A 98 -27.29 -8.56 5.39
C SER A 98 -26.35 -7.73 6.29
N ALA A 99 -26.15 -6.44 6.01
CA ALA A 99 -25.13 -5.59 6.63
C ALA A 99 -25.15 -5.51 8.18
N VAL A 100 -26.23 -5.97 8.83
CA VAL A 100 -26.35 -6.02 10.29
C VAL A 100 -25.70 -7.26 10.92
N ALA A 101 -25.58 -8.35 10.15
CA ALA A 101 -24.99 -9.61 10.58
C ALA A 101 -23.48 -9.61 10.27
N SER A 102 -22.67 -9.07 11.17
CA SER A 102 -21.24 -9.30 11.14
C SER A 102 -20.98 -10.80 11.34
N VAL A 103 -20.60 -11.50 10.27
CA VAL A 103 -20.23 -12.91 10.38
C VAL A 103 -18.85 -12.97 11.03
N ASN A 104 -18.80 -13.51 12.23
CA ASN A 104 -17.52 -13.86 12.82
C ASN A 104 -16.90 -14.97 11.97
N PRO A 105 -15.60 -14.87 11.65
CA PRO A 105 -14.94 -15.87 10.84
C PRO A 105 -15.00 -17.23 11.50
N SER A 106 -15.40 -18.19 10.68
CA SER A 106 -15.42 -19.63 10.94
C SER A 106 -14.04 -20.14 11.37
N ASN A 107 -14.02 -21.29 12.04
CA ASN A 107 -12.74 -21.94 12.41
C ASN A 107 -11.86 -22.24 11.18
N THR A 108 -12.49 -22.53 10.04
CA THR A 108 -11.83 -22.74 8.76
C THR A 108 -11.12 -21.50 8.24
N GLU A 109 -11.76 -20.33 8.27
CA GLU A 109 -11.13 -19.07 7.83
C GLU A 109 -9.93 -18.70 8.72
N ARG A 110 -10.03 -18.95 10.03
CA ARG A 110 -8.89 -18.76 10.96
C ARG A 110 -7.70 -19.64 10.63
N ARG A 111 -7.94 -20.85 10.11
CA ARG A 111 -6.88 -21.78 9.70
C ARG A 111 -6.25 -21.37 8.37
N LEU A 112 -7.08 -20.91 7.42
CA LEU A 112 -6.63 -20.54 6.06
C LEU A 112 -5.80 -19.25 6.06
N TYR A 113 -6.17 -18.26 6.87
CA TYR A 113 -5.50 -16.96 6.94
C TYR A 113 -4.65 -16.82 8.19
N ASN A 114 -3.95 -17.90 8.54
CA ASN A 114 -3.09 -17.91 9.71
C ASN A 114 -1.83 -17.08 9.43
N VAL A 115 -1.57 -16.11 10.29
CA VAL A 115 -0.37 -15.26 10.25
C VAL A 115 0.39 -15.45 11.56
N VAL A 116 1.67 -15.06 11.58
CA VAL A 116 2.51 -15.16 12.80
C VAL A 116 1.81 -14.48 13.98
N GLN A 117 1.85 -15.11 15.15
CA GLN A 117 1.05 -14.72 16.31
C GLN A 117 1.28 -13.26 16.74
N ASP A 118 2.51 -12.76 16.70
CA ASP A 118 2.83 -11.37 17.05
C ASP A 118 2.12 -10.38 16.12
N TYR A 119 2.10 -10.68 14.82
CA TYR A 119 1.38 -9.89 13.82
C TYR A 119 -0.13 -10.06 13.95
N ALA A 120 -0.63 -11.26 14.28
CA ALA A 120 -2.05 -11.47 14.55
C ALA A 120 -2.52 -10.65 15.76
N THR A 121 -1.65 -10.50 16.77
CA THR A 121 -1.92 -9.80 18.02
C THR A 121 -1.97 -8.29 17.81
N SER A 122 -1.08 -7.73 16.98
CA SER A 122 -1.10 -6.30 16.65
C SER A 122 -2.33 -5.87 15.84
N LEU A 123 -3.02 -6.81 15.17
CA LEU A 123 -4.26 -6.56 14.44
C LEU A 123 -5.52 -6.63 15.31
N ASN A 124 -5.41 -7.04 16.58
CA ASN A 124 -6.57 -7.05 17.48
C ASN A 124 -7.08 -5.62 17.71
N THR A 125 -8.38 -5.46 17.91
CA THR A 125 -8.95 -4.17 18.28
C THR A 125 -8.40 -3.76 19.65
N PRO A 126 -7.74 -2.59 19.77
CA PRO A 126 -7.21 -2.15 21.05
C PRO A 126 -8.35 -1.96 22.06
N MET A 127 -8.15 -2.45 23.27
CA MET A 127 -8.99 -2.09 24.41
C MET A 127 -8.53 -0.76 24.98
N VAL A 128 -9.48 0.01 25.53
CA VAL A 128 -9.15 1.20 26.31
C VAL A 128 -8.55 0.72 27.63
N ASP A 129 -7.42 1.32 28.04
CA ASP A 129 -6.74 0.94 29.28
C ASP A 129 -7.63 1.24 30.51
N ASP A 130 -7.54 0.38 31.53
CA ASP A 130 -8.32 0.53 32.76
C ASP A 130 -8.14 1.89 33.45
N PRO A 131 -6.91 2.49 33.54
CA PRO A 131 -6.74 3.81 34.13
C PRO A 131 -7.40 4.94 33.32
N VAL A 132 -7.41 4.83 31.98
CA VAL A 132 -8.08 5.80 31.11
C VAL A 132 -9.59 5.69 31.28
N THR A 133 -10.09 4.45 31.35
CA THR A 133 -11.50 4.17 31.63
C THR A 133 -11.91 4.76 32.98
N ALA A 134 -11.12 4.51 34.03
CA ALA A 134 -11.38 5.02 35.38
C ALA A 134 -11.32 6.56 35.44
N LEU A 135 -10.37 7.20 34.77
CA LEU A 135 -10.22 8.67 34.76
C LEU A 135 -11.40 9.36 34.06
N VAL A 136 -11.87 8.81 32.94
CA VAL A 136 -13.05 9.31 32.24
C VAL A 136 -14.29 9.17 33.12
N SER A 137 -14.48 8.02 33.78
CA SER A 137 -15.56 7.82 34.76
C SER A 137 -15.49 8.81 35.93
N GLN A 138 -14.29 9.19 36.36
CA GLN A 138 -14.09 10.05 37.54
C GLN A 138 -14.21 11.55 37.23
N THR A 139 -14.00 11.97 35.98
CA THR A 139 -14.18 13.37 35.53
C THR A 139 -15.67 13.74 35.41
N GLN A 140 -16.56 12.75 35.40
CA GLN A 140 -18.00 12.91 35.28
C GLN A 140 -18.64 13.06 36.68
N VAL A 141 -18.44 14.23 37.28
CA VAL A 141 -18.88 14.53 38.66
C VAL A 141 -20.37 14.92 38.70
N THR A 142 -21.20 14.00 39.24
CA THR A 142 -22.48 14.18 39.99
C THR A 142 -23.83 13.95 39.27
N THR A 143 -24.59 12.99 39.85
CA THR A 143 -26.06 12.75 39.83
C THR A 143 -26.78 12.36 38.53
N GLU A 144 -26.91 11.05 38.28
CA GLU A 144 -28.05 10.28 37.68
C GLU A 144 -27.52 8.96 37.09
N PRO A 145 -28.34 7.91 36.85
CA PRO A 145 -27.93 6.58 36.39
C PRO A 145 -27.47 6.55 34.91
N GLU A 146 -26.92 7.66 34.42
CA GLU A 146 -26.41 7.89 33.07
C GLU A 146 -24.94 7.42 32.91
N GLU A 147 -24.52 6.45 33.73
CA GLU A 147 -23.18 5.84 33.73
C GLU A 147 -22.94 4.92 32.51
N ALA A 148 -23.98 4.73 31.70
CA ALA A 148 -23.95 4.04 30.43
C ALA A 148 -23.78 5.05 29.29
N LEU A 149 -22.76 4.85 28.44
CA LEU A 149 -22.69 5.47 27.11
C LEU A 149 -24.10 5.51 26.48
N ARG A 150 -24.46 6.65 25.90
CA ARG A 150 -25.76 6.80 25.24
C ARG A 150 -25.94 5.65 24.24
N PRO A 151 -27.16 5.14 24.04
CA PRO A 151 -27.41 4.03 23.11
C PRO A 151 -26.79 4.26 21.73
N GLU A 152 -26.76 5.51 21.27
CA GLU A 152 -26.14 5.94 20.02
C GLU A 152 -24.61 5.79 20.04
N ASP A 153 -23.96 6.19 21.13
CA ASP A 153 -22.52 6.15 21.29
C ASP A 153 -22.03 4.69 21.39
N LYS A 154 -22.78 3.84 22.11
CA LYS A 154 -22.54 2.38 22.14
C LYS A 154 -22.66 1.75 20.74
N ARG A 155 -23.64 2.19 19.96
CA ARG A 155 -23.85 1.71 18.58
C ARG A 155 -22.67 2.11 17.69
N ILE A 156 -22.19 3.35 17.81
CA ILE A 156 -21.03 3.84 17.04
C ILE A 156 -19.76 3.07 17.42
N GLU A 157 -19.50 2.89 18.73
CA GLU A 157 -18.37 2.10 19.21
C GLU A 157 -18.42 0.67 18.66
N GLN A 158 -19.59 0.03 18.67
CA GLN A 158 -19.74 -1.32 18.14
C GLN A 158 -19.50 -1.38 16.62
N VAL A 159 -19.95 -0.39 15.85
CA VAL A 159 -19.66 -0.30 14.41
C VAL A 159 -18.16 -0.15 14.17
N LEU A 160 -17.48 0.69 14.94
CA LEU A 160 -16.03 0.90 14.82
C LEU A 160 -15.25 -0.37 15.13
N LYS A 161 -15.60 -1.08 16.22
CA LYS A 161 -15.01 -2.37 16.57
C LYS A 161 -15.16 -3.40 15.46
N LYS A 162 -16.35 -3.47 14.85
CA LYS A 162 -16.63 -4.37 13.71
C LYS A 162 -15.83 -4.00 12.45
N SER A 163 -15.70 -2.71 12.16
CA SER A 163 -14.88 -2.23 11.03
C SER A 163 -13.42 -2.65 11.21
N HIS A 164 -12.84 -2.38 12.38
CA HIS A 164 -11.47 -2.78 12.69
C HIS A 164 -11.26 -4.29 12.55
N GLN A 165 -12.23 -5.08 13.01
CA GLN A 165 -12.18 -6.53 12.85
C GLN A 165 -12.20 -6.95 11.36
N ALA A 166 -13.06 -6.34 10.54
CA ALA A 166 -13.13 -6.60 9.11
C ALA A 166 -11.79 -6.25 8.41
N ASP A 167 -11.21 -5.09 8.75
CA ASP A 167 -9.91 -4.65 8.22
C ASP A 167 -8.78 -5.61 8.62
N ALA A 168 -8.77 -6.06 9.88
CA ALA A 168 -7.82 -7.07 10.35
C ALA A 168 -7.91 -8.38 9.54
N TRP A 169 -9.12 -8.81 9.15
CA TRP A 169 -9.31 -9.99 8.31
C TRP A 169 -8.87 -9.75 6.87
N ALA A 170 -9.13 -8.58 6.30
CA ALA A 170 -8.63 -8.21 4.98
C ALA A 170 -7.09 -8.24 4.95
N ILE A 171 -6.44 -7.71 5.99
CA ILE A 171 -4.98 -7.70 6.12
C ILE A 171 -4.42 -9.13 6.23
N LYS A 172 -5.01 -9.99 7.07
CA LYS A 172 -4.59 -11.41 7.19
C LYS A 172 -4.75 -12.16 5.87
N THR A 173 -5.86 -11.94 5.18
CA THR A 173 -6.15 -12.55 3.87
C THR A 173 -5.14 -12.10 2.82
N SER A 174 -4.88 -10.79 2.72
CA SER A 174 -3.89 -10.22 1.80
C SER A 174 -2.48 -10.74 2.09
N THR A 175 -2.08 -10.78 3.36
CA THR A 175 -0.78 -11.32 3.79
C THR A 175 -0.61 -12.78 3.37
N SER A 176 -1.65 -13.59 3.59
CA SER A 176 -1.65 -15.02 3.25
C SER A 176 -1.63 -15.25 1.74
N ALA A 177 -2.42 -14.48 0.98
CA ALA A 177 -2.43 -14.51 -0.48
C ALA A 177 -1.06 -14.11 -1.05
N SER A 178 -0.46 -13.04 -0.53
CA SER A 178 0.87 -12.58 -0.91
C SER A 178 1.94 -13.65 -0.63
N PHE A 179 1.87 -14.33 0.52
CA PHE A 179 2.75 -15.47 0.81
C PHE A 179 2.56 -16.61 -0.19
N PHE A 180 1.32 -16.98 -0.48
CA PHE A 180 1.01 -18.05 -1.44
C PHE A 180 1.54 -17.75 -2.83
N VAL A 181 1.33 -16.53 -3.35
CA VAL A 181 1.85 -16.09 -4.65
C VAL A 181 3.39 -16.16 -4.70
N ARG A 182 4.07 -15.72 -3.63
CA ARG A 182 5.54 -15.85 -3.54
C ARG A 182 6.00 -17.30 -3.53
N ALA A 183 5.32 -18.14 -2.75
CA ALA A 183 5.68 -19.55 -2.62
C ALA A 183 5.43 -20.31 -3.92
N SER A 184 4.30 -20.06 -4.60
CA SER A 184 3.98 -20.68 -5.89
C SER A 184 4.99 -20.25 -6.96
N LEU A 185 5.36 -18.97 -7.03
CA LEU A 185 6.35 -18.49 -7.99
C LEU A 185 7.74 -19.11 -7.77
N ARG A 186 8.19 -19.24 -6.51
CA ARG A 186 9.43 -19.96 -6.18
C ARG A 186 9.37 -21.43 -6.60
N TRP A 187 8.25 -22.09 -6.32
CA TRP A 187 8.03 -23.48 -6.72
C TRP A 187 8.02 -23.64 -8.25
N LEU A 188 7.37 -22.74 -8.99
CA LEU A 188 7.35 -22.75 -10.46
C LEU A 188 8.76 -22.59 -11.05
N ARG A 189 9.59 -21.71 -10.48
CA ARG A 189 11.00 -21.56 -10.89
C ARG A 189 11.80 -22.83 -10.67
N HIS A 190 11.67 -23.43 -9.49
CA HIS A 190 12.34 -24.69 -9.18
C HIS A 190 11.87 -25.82 -10.11
N LEU A 191 10.57 -25.91 -10.38
CA LEU A 191 10.01 -26.87 -11.31
C LEU A 191 10.58 -26.71 -12.73
N LYS A 192 10.81 -25.47 -13.18
CA LYS A 192 11.45 -25.18 -14.47
C LYS A 192 12.84 -25.79 -14.57
N GLU A 193 13.62 -25.76 -13.51
CA GLU A 193 14.98 -26.31 -13.47
C GLU A 193 15.00 -27.85 -13.51
N LEU A 194 13.97 -28.49 -12.97
CA LEU A 194 13.85 -29.95 -12.94
C LEU A 194 13.35 -30.56 -14.25
N ILE A 195 12.61 -29.81 -15.07
CA ILE A 195 12.05 -30.33 -16.31
C ILE A 195 13.16 -30.50 -17.37
N PRO A 196 13.29 -31.69 -17.99
CA PRO A 196 14.26 -31.91 -19.07
C PRO A 196 14.10 -30.91 -20.20
N ASN A 197 15.22 -30.36 -20.68
CA ASN A 197 15.24 -29.37 -21.77
C ASN A 197 14.64 -29.87 -23.09
N SER A 198 14.50 -31.19 -23.26
CA SER A 198 13.80 -31.79 -24.40
C SER A 198 12.30 -31.48 -24.41
N ASN A 199 11.70 -31.16 -23.27
CA ASN A 199 10.28 -30.85 -23.16
C ASN A 199 10.01 -29.34 -23.36
N VAL A 200 10.18 -28.88 -24.59
CA VAL A 200 10.01 -27.47 -24.98
C VAL A 200 8.61 -26.95 -24.64
N ARG A 201 7.57 -27.79 -24.80
CA ARG A 201 6.18 -27.41 -24.50
C ARG A 201 6.00 -27.07 -23.01
N ALA A 202 6.51 -27.92 -22.12
CA ALA A 202 6.40 -27.68 -20.68
C ALA A 202 7.11 -26.38 -20.26
N HIS A 203 8.28 -26.08 -20.84
CA HIS A 203 8.98 -24.81 -20.60
C HIS A 203 8.18 -23.59 -21.10
N GLN A 204 7.53 -23.69 -22.26
CA GLN A 204 6.67 -22.62 -22.78
C GLN A 204 5.44 -22.39 -21.91
N ASP A 205 4.75 -23.45 -21.51
CA ASP A 205 3.55 -23.34 -20.68
C ASP A 205 3.88 -22.80 -19.28
N LEU A 206 4.99 -23.25 -18.70
CA LEU A 206 5.48 -22.73 -17.42
C LEU A 206 5.88 -21.25 -17.50
N ALA A 207 6.50 -20.82 -18.59
CA ALA A 207 6.82 -19.41 -18.81
C ALA A 207 5.56 -18.54 -18.88
N LYS A 208 4.48 -19.01 -19.52
CA LYS A 208 3.19 -18.29 -19.55
C LYS A 208 2.59 -18.18 -18.15
N VAL A 209 2.59 -19.27 -17.37
CA VAL A 209 2.05 -19.27 -16.00
C VAL A 209 2.85 -18.31 -15.11
N MET A 210 4.17 -18.35 -15.19
CA MET A 210 5.04 -17.44 -14.42
C MET A 210 4.86 -15.97 -14.83
N ALA A 211 4.55 -15.68 -16.10
CA ALA A 211 4.26 -14.32 -16.55
C ALA A 211 2.90 -13.80 -16.08
N ALA A 212 1.99 -14.69 -15.70
CA ALA A 212 0.64 -14.36 -15.23
C ALA A 212 0.49 -14.42 -13.69
N THR A 213 1.56 -14.75 -12.96
CA THR A 213 1.60 -14.89 -11.49
C THR A 213 2.37 -13.75 -10.86
#